data_AF-A0A634F9Y2-F1
#
_entry.id   AF-A0A634F9Y2-F1
#
_cell.length_a   1.000
_cell.length_b   1.000
_cell.length_c   1.000
_cell.angle_alpha   90.00
_cell.angle_beta   90.00
_cell.angle_gamma   90.00
#
_symmetry.space_group_name_H-M   'P 1'
#
loop_
_entity.id
_entity.type
_entity.pdbx_description
1 polymer ?
#
loop_
_entity_poly.entity_id
_entity_poly.type
_entity_poly.pdbx_seq_one_letter_code
_entity_poly.pdbx_strand_id
1 'polypeptide(L)'
;MQTFEKLKAIRKAEGLTQTKFSEMSGIALGTVKNYESGQKEPGLSVVLRVTNTDSFKKYTLWLMTDETAPEAGQISPVVAHSGQDETTSSPSGRKTG
;
A
#
# COMPACT_ATOMS: atom_id res chain seq x y z
N MET A 1 -2.77 3.13 -10.46
CA MET A 1 -3.55 3.65 -9.30
C MET A 1 -2.96 4.96 -8.87
N GLN A 2 -3.78 5.95 -8.55
CA GLN A 2 -3.33 7.20 -7.93
C GLN A 2 -2.87 6.93 -6.49
N THR A 3 -2.03 7.81 -5.93
CA THR A 3 -1.47 7.66 -4.58
C THR A 3 -2.56 7.52 -3.52
N PHE A 4 -3.65 8.30 -3.62
CA PHE A 4 -4.76 8.18 -2.66
C PHE A 4 -5.48 6.82 -2.73
N GLU A 5 -5.58 6.21 -3.91
CA GLU A 5 -6.18 4.89 -4.08
C GLU A 5 -5.31 3.82 -3.41
N LYS A 6 -3.98 3.95 -3.54
CA LYS A 6 -3.03 3.06 -2.88
C LYS A 6 -3.11 3.18 -1.35
N LEU A 7 -3.18 4.39 -0.81
CA LEU A 7 -3.37 4.61 0.64
C LEU A 7 -4.71 4.02 1.14
N LYS A 8 -5.78 4.18 0.37
CA LYS A 8 -7.09 3.59 0.66
C LYS A 8 -7.04 2.06 0.64
N ALA A 9 -6.30 1.46 -0.29
CA ALA A 9 -6.10 0.01 -0.37
C ALA A 9 -5.36 -0.52 0.87
N ILE A 10 -4.28 0.14 1.29
CA ILE A 10 -3.56 -0.18 2.53
C ILE A 10 -4.52 -0.15 3.72
N ARG A 11 -5.27 0.94 3.88
CA ARG A 11 -6.24 1.07 4.98
C ARG A 11 -7.25 -0.07 5.01
N LYS A 12 -7.81 -0.42 3.85
CA LYS A 12 -8.82 -1.48 3.74
C LYS A 12 -8.25 -2.86 4.02
N ALA A 13 -7.02 -3.16 3.56
CA ALA A 13 -6.36 -4.43 3.81
C ALA A 13 -6.06 -4.65 5.30
N GLU A 14 -5.78 -3.57 6.03
CA GLU A 14 -5.61 -3.59 7.49
C GLU A 14 -6.94 -3.59 8.26
N GLY A 15 -8.09 -3.60 7.58
CA GLY A 15 -9.41 -3.57 8.21
C GLY A 15 -9.71 -2.27 8.98
N LEU A 16 -9.00 -1.18 8.69
CA LEU A 16 -9.06 0.05 9.47
C LEU A 16 -10.17 0.98 8.99
N THR A 17 -10.82 1.65 9.94
CA THR A 17 -11.67 2.81 9.65
C THR A 17 -10.81 4.01 9.25
N GLN A 18 -11.40 5.01 8.59
CA GLN A 18 -10.69 6.26 8.27
C GLN A 18 -10.15 6.96 9.53
N THR A 19 -10.92 6.92 10.63
CA THR A 19 -10.50 7.44 11.94
C THR A 19 -9.29 6.70 12.46
N LYS A 20 -9.29 5.36 12.43
CA LYS A 20 -8.16 4.60 12.96
C LYS A 20 -6.90 4.78 12.13
N PHE A 21 -7.05 4.85 10.81
CA PHE A 21 -5.96 5.17 9.90
C PHE A 21 -5.39 6.57 10.16
N SER A 22 -6.26 7.56 10.40
CA SER A 22 -5.86 8.92 10.78
C SER A 22 -5.02 8.95 12.06
N GLU A 23 -5.44 8.22 13.10
CA GLU A 23 -4.68 8.10 14.36
C GLU A 23 -3.31 7.46 14.14
N MET A 24 -3.26 6.33 13.43
CA MET A 24 -2.02 5.56 13.25
C MET A 24 -1.02 6.28 12.34
N SER A 25 -1.50 6.87 11.26
CA SER A 25 -0.67 7.61 10.31
C SER A 25 -0.40 9.05 10.73
N GLY A 26 -1.04 9.57 11.80
CA GLY A 26 -0.95 10.97 12.20
C GLY A 26 -1.46 11.98 11.16
N ILE A 27 -2.19 11.54 10.13
CA ILE A 27 -2.82 12.41 9.13
C ILE A 27 -4.18 12.84 9.67
N ALA A 28 -4.53 14.13 9.60
CA ALA A 28 -5.85 14.59 10.07
C ALA A 28 -7.00 13.88 9.33
N LEU A 29 -8.05 13.50 10.06
CA LEU A 29 -9.20 12.75 9.50
C LEU A 29 -9.85 13.45 8.31
N GLY A 30 -10.02 14.77 8.36
CA GLY A 30 -10.55 15.55 7.24
C GLY A 30 -9.66 15.45 5.99
N THR A 31 -8.34 15.39 6.19
CA THR A 31 -7.38 15.20 5.09
C THR A 31 -7.47 13.80 4.49
N VAL A 32 -7.60 12.76 5.31
CA VAL A 32 -7.85 11.38 4.83
C VAL A 32 -9.14 11.32 4.00
N LYS A 33 -10.22 11.96 4.45
CA LYS A 33 -11.48 12.03 3.69
C LYS A 33 -11.31 12.70 2.34
N ASN A 34 -10.60 13.84 2.29
CA ASN A 34 -10.35 14.57 1.05
C ASN A 34 -9.49 13.78 0.05
N TYR A 35 -8.56 12.96 0.55
CA TYR A 35 -7.78 12.06 -0.30
C TYR A 35 -8.68 10.95 -0.87
N GLU A 36 -9.45 10.27 -0.03
CA GLU A 36 -10.27 9.14 -0.48
C GLU A 36 -11.48 9.51 -1.34
N SER A 37 -11.88 10.79 -1.33
CA SER A 37 -12.87 11.37 -2.23
C SER A 37 -12.28 11.93 -3.53
N GLY A 38 -10.95 11.90 -3.70
CA GLY A 38 -10.25 12.44 -4.86
C GLY A 38 -10.21 13.97 -4.92
N GLN A 39 -10.63 14.67 -3.87
CA GLN A 39 -10.60 16.14 -3.80
C GLN A 39 -9.19 16.70 -3.67
N LYS A 40 -8.24 15.90 -3.16
CA LYS A 40 -6.84 16.29 -3.00
C LYS A 40 -5.93 15.10 -3.22
N GLU A 41 -4.77 15.34 -3.83
CA GLU A 41 -3.70 14.34 -3.92
C GLU A 41 -2.79 14.39 -2.68
N PRO A 42 -2.38 13.23 -2.13
CA PRO A 42 -1.38 13.15 -1.08
C PRO A 42 -0.01 13.59 -1.62
N GLY A 43 0.68 14.47 -0.88
CA GLY A 43 2.08 14.79 -1.16
C GLY A 43 3.04 13.74 -0.61
N LEU A 44 4.32 13.83 -1.00
CA LEU A 44 5.37 12.90 -0.56
C LEU A 44 5.49 12.81 0.97
N SER A 45 5.28 13.91 1.69
CA SER A 45 5.32 13.93 3.16
C SER A 45 4.29 12.99 3.80
N VAL A 46 3.12 12.84 3.16
CA VAL A 46 2.06 11.93 3.60
C VAL A 46 2.48 10.49 3.36
N VAL A 47 3.00 10.21 2.16
CA VAL A 47 3.50 8.89 1.77
C VAL A 47 4.58 8.43 2.75
N LEU A 48 5.57 9.29 3.03
CA LEU A 48 6.63 9.01 4.00
C LEU A 48 6.08 8.73 5.40
N ARG A 49 5.06 9.46 5.85
CA ARG A 49 4.48 9.22 7.18
C ARG A 49 3.81 7.85 7.25
N VAL A 50 3.10 7.45 6.19
CA VAL A 50 2.49 6.12 6.08
C VAL A 50 3.56 5.04 6.04
N THR A 51 4.58 5.15 5.17
CA THR A 51 5.62 4.12 5.04
C THR A 51 6.52 4.00 6.26
N ASN A 52 6.63 5.03 7.10
CA ASN A 52 7.35 4.96 8.37
C ASN A 52 6.50 4.43 9.55
N THR A 53 5.20 4.19 9.36
CA THR A 53 4.34 3.58 10.37
C THR A 53 4.55 2.07 10.39
N ASP A 54 4.83 1.48 11.56
CA ASP A 54 5.24 0.07 11.67
C ASP A 54 4.25 -0.92 11.01
N SER A 55 2.95 -0.70 11.17
CA SER A 55 1.92 -1.55 10.55
C SER A 55 1.87 -1.45 9.02
N PHE A 56 2.38 -0.35 8.43
CA PHE A 56 2.28 -0.07 7.00
C PHE A 56 3.62 -0.16 6.26
N LYS A 57 4.76 -0.30 6.98
CA LYS A 57 6.11 -0.46 6.40
C LYS A 57 6.20 -1.56 5.34
N LYS A 58 5.43 -2.63 5.50
CA LYS A 58 5.34 -3.77 4.56
C LYS A 58 4.77 -3.42 3.18
N TYR A 59 4.16 -2.25 3.01
CA TYR A 59 3.59 -1.79 1.74
C TYR A 59 4.47 -0.78 1.00
N THR A 60 5.68 -0.49 1.50
CA THR A 60 6.53 0.61 1.02
C THR A 60 6.90 0.45 -0.44
N LEU A 61 7.41 -0.72 -0.82
CA LEU A 61 7.84 -0.98 -2.20
C LEU A 61 6.66 -0.84 -3.17
N TRP A 62 5.54 -1.48 -2.86
CA TRP A 62 4.34 -1.43 -3.68
C TRP A 62 3.77 -0.01 -3.81
N LEU A 63 3.74 0.75 -2.71
CA LEU A 63 3.24 2.12 -2.72
C LEU A 63 4.07 3.02 -3.64
N MET A 64 5.39 2.83 -3.65
CA MET A 64 6.35 3.68 -4.36
C MET A 64 6.60 3.26 -5.81
N THR A 65 6.66 1.95 -6.10
CA THR A 65 7.12 1.43 -7.40
C THR A 65 6.15 0.42 -8.04
N ASP A 66 5.04 0.11 -7.39
CA ASP A 66 4.10 -0.96 -7.81
C ASP A 66 4.71 -2.38 -7.80
N GLU A 67 5.91 -2.55 -7.22
CA GLU A 67 6.56 -3.86 -7.08
C GLU A 67 6.32 -4.49 -5.70
N THR A 68 6.58 -5.79 -5.59
CA THR A 68 6.56 -6.53 -4.31
C THR A 68 7.79 -7.40 -4.17
N ALA A 69 8.22 -7.64 -2.94
CA ALA A 69 9.32 -8.55 -2.60
C ALA A 69 8.95 -9.29 -1.29
N PRO A 70 8.11 -10.34 -1.37
CA PRO A 70 7.59 -11.03 -0.19
C PRO A 70 8.69 -11.58 0.72
N GLU A 71 9.81 -12.02 0.16
CA GLU A 71 10.98 -12.50 0.88
C GLU A 71 11.65 -11.43 1.76
N ALA A 72 11.47 -10.15 1.42
CA ALA A 72 11.92 -9.00 2.19
C ALA A 72 10.79 -8.40 3.06
N GLY A 73 9.64 -9.07 3.15
CA GLY A 73 8.45 -8.59 3.86
C GLY A 73 7.75 -7.41 3.19
N GLN A 74 8.06 -7.13 1.91
CA GLN A 74 7.39 -6.09 1.12
C GLN A 74 6.29 -6.72 0.26
N ILE A 75 5.04 -6.43 0.57
CA ILE A 75 3.86 -7.03 -0.05
C ILE A 75 2.93 -5.96 -0.60
N SER A 76 2.00 -6.36 -1.47
CA SER A 76 0.87 -5.51 -1.85
C SER A 76 -0.31 -5.73 -0.88
N PRO A 77 -1.19 -4.74 -0.70
CA PRO A 77 -2.45 -4.93 0.01
C PRO A 77 -3.30 -5.95 -0.76
N VAL A 78 -3.72 -7.04 -0.11
CA VAL A 78 -4.65 -8.00 -0.72
C VAL A 78 -6.01 -7.34 -0.85
N VAL A 79 -6.27 -6.70 -1.99
CA VAL A 79 -7.58 -6.11 -2.27
C VAL A 79 -8.54 -7.24 -2.58
N ALA A 80 -9.43 -7.56 -1.64
CA ALA A 80 -10.51 -8.50 -1.85
C ALA A 80 -11.57 -7.92 -2.82
N HIS A 81 -11.24 -7.86 -4.13
CA HIS A 81 -12.25 -7.89 -5.19
C HIS A 81 -11.65 -8.36 -6.52
N SER A 82 -11.86 -9.66 -6.80
CA SER A 82 -12.24 -10.23 -8.10
C SER A 82 -11.29 -10.11 -9.30
N GLY A 83 -10.64 -11.23 -9.64
CA GLY A 83 -10.43 -11.66 -11.01
C GLY A 83 -9.02 -11.51 -11.59
N GLN A 84 -8.35 -12.67 -11.75
CA GLN A 84 -7.18 -12.98 -12.60
C GLN A 84 -5.79 -12.51 -12.14
N ASP A 85 -5.01 -13.52 -11.73
CA ASP A 85 -3.59 -13.77 -12.03
C ASP A 85 -2.72 -12.63 -12.58
N GLU A 86 -1.59 -12.39 -11.90
CA GLU A 86 -0.30 -12.70 -12.53
C GLU A 86 0.74 -13.16 -11.47
N THR A 87 0.88 -14.48 -11.42
CA THR A 87 2.17 -15.18 -11.56
C THR A 87 3.26 -14.96 -10.52
N THR A 88 3.30 -15.94 -9.61
CA THR A 88 4.51 -16.61 -9.09
C THR A 88 5.82 -16.29 -9.83
N SER A 89 6.67 -15.48 -9.21
CA SER A 89 8.09 -15.36 -9.57
C SER A 89 8.77 -16.73 -9.42
N SER A 90 8.98 -17.44 -10.53
CA SER A 90 9.81 -18.65 -10.57
C SER A 90 11.25 -18.27 -10.95
N PRO A 91 12.27 -18.47 -10.09
CA PRO A 91 13.66 -18.37 -10.52
C PRO A 91 14.05 -19.70 -11.21
N SER A 92 13.85 -19.80 -12.52
CA SER A 92 14.35 -20.90 -13.33
C SER A 92 15.83 -20.65 -13.68
N GLY A 93 16.72 -21.06 -12.78
CA GLY A 93 18.15 -21.19 -13.06
C GLY A 93 18.49 -22.63 -13.41
N ARG A 94 18.36 -23.03 -14.67
CA ARG A 94 18.87 -24.33 -15.14
C ARG A 94 20.35 -24.20 -15.48
N LYS A 95 21.21 -24.75 -14.62
CA LYS A 95 22.63 -25.01 -14.89
C LYS A 95 22.78 -26.44 -15.40
N THR A 96 23.12 -26.58 -16.67
CA THR A 96 23.76 -27.77 -17.29
C THR A 96 25.08 -27.24 -17.82
N GLY A 97 26.24 -27.72 -17.44
CA GLY A 97 26.73 -29.09 -17.54
C GLY A 97 28.00 -28.98 -18.37
#